data_AF-A0A559VBL2-F1
#
_entry.id   AF-A0A559VBL2-F1
#
_cell.length_a   1.000
_cell.length_b   1.000
_cell.length_c   1.000
_cell.angle_alpha   90.00
_cell.angle_beta   90.00
_cell.angle_gamma   90.00
#
_symmetry.space_group_name_H-M   'P 1'
#
loop_
_entity.id
_entity.type
_entity.pdbx_description
1 polymer ?
#
loop_
_entity_poly.entity_id
_entity_poly.type
_entity_poly.pdbx_seq_one_letter_code
_entity_poly.pdbx_strand_id
1 'polypeptide(L)'
;MRSLAVTRVIARTELYPTGGGAPKRARGGAATIGRMGNAGAAAGRPADSRDRDVAGRARSARPRDGLGRPLPYGADGVARQPEGVVRSPLETVAEAQALLDAGKPFHAHEVFEDAWKSGPESERTLWRGLAQLAVGLTHAARGNSVGGARLLRRGAGAIEEWAAGRSDTRPYGMELDRLAGWARELAGRVDRGAGPVDAGVEAPRLGS
;
A
#
# COMPACT_ATOMS: atom_id res chain seq x y z
N MET A 1 37.43 22.30 9.40
CA MET A 1 36.86 21.51 10.53
C MET A 1 35.71 20.68 9.97
N ARG A 2 35.96 19.40 9.63
CA ARG A 2 35.32 18.19 10.22
C ARG A 2 33.81 18.38 10.44
N SER A 3 32.92 17.66 9.77
CA SER A 3 32.70 16.24 10.09
C SER A 3 32.00 15.48 8.97
N LEU A 4 32.56 14.33 8.62
CA LEU A 4 31.91 13.23 7.88
C LEU A 4 31.04 12.46 8.87
N ALA A 5 29.76 12.28 8.58
CA ALA A 5 28.90 11.33 9.28
C ALA A 5 28.43 10.25 8.29
N VAL A 6 29.20 9.17 8.26
CA VAL A 6 28.78 7.82 7.84
C VAL A 6 27.81 7.28 8.90
N THR A 7 26.90 6.37 8.51
CA THR A 7 26.14 5.35 9.32
C THR A 7 24.63 5.50 9.09
N ARG A 8 23.80 4.52 8.71
CA ARG A 8 23.90 3.05 8.56
C ARG A 8 22.74 2.63 7.65
N VAL A 9 22.97 1.71 6.72
CA VAL A 9 21.90 0.88 6.13
C VAL A 9 21.55 -0.19 7.17
N ILE A 10 20.29 -0.24 7.63
CA ILE A 10 19.78 -1.36 8.42
C ILE A 10 18.74 -2.09 7.57
N ALA A 11 19.07 -3.35 7.26
CA ALA A 11 18.17 -4.30 6.64
C ALA A 11 17.21 -4.92 7.67
N ARG A 12 15.94 -5.10 7.24
CA ARG A 12 14.91 -6.10 7.60
C ARG A 12 14.92 -6.76 8.99
N THR A 13 13.73 -6.89 9.62
CA THR A 13 12.89 -8.12 9.68
C THR A 13 11.67 -7.91 10.61
N GLU A 14 10.52 -8.46 10.19
CA GLU A 14 9.26 -8.85 10.88
C GLU A 14 8.83 -8.21 12.20
N LEU A 15 7.60 -7.64 12.23
CA LEU A 15 6.76 -7.60 13.44
C LEU A 15 5.26 -7.53 13.06
N TYR A 16 4.60 -8.69 12.96
CA TYR A 16 3.16 -8.82 13.27
C TYR A 16 2.90 -10.24 13.80
N PRO A 17 2.45 -10.41 15.06
CA PRO A 17 2.02 -11.71 15.57
C PRO A 17 0.54 -11.93 15.22
N THR A 18 0.21 -13.09 14.64
CA THR A 18 -1.15 -13.61 14.61
C THR A 18 -1.24 -14.82 15.53
N GLY A 19 -2.01 -14.70 16.60
CA GLY A 19 -2.33 -15.80 17.51
C GLY A 19 -3.43 -16.71 16.98
N GLY A 20 -3.39 -17.96 17.46
CA GLY A 20 -4.58 -18.74 17.85
C GLY A 20 -5.29 -19.57 16.79
N GLY A 21 -4.99 -20.87 16.71
CA GLY A 21 -5.81 -21.87 16.01
C GLY A 21 -5.36 -23.31 16.32
N ALA A 22 -6.19 -24.03 17.07
CA ALA A 22 -5.99 -25.37 17.65
C ALA A 22 -5.76 -26.54 16.64
N PRO A 23 -5.25 -27.71 17.08
CA PRO A 23 -4.74 -28.77 16.20
C PRO A 23 -5.83 -29.68 15.60
N LYS A 24 -5.66 -30.07 14.32
CA LYS A 24 -6.41 -31.18 13.71
C LYS A 24 -5.63 -32.49 13.80
N ARG A 25 -6.33 -33.51 14.32
CA ARG A 25 -5.91 -34.89 14.54
C ARG A 25 -5.49 -35.60 13.25
N ALA A 26 -4.45 -36.43 13.37
CA ALA A 26 -4.05 -37.42 12.38
C ALA A 26 -4.99 -38.65 12.38
N ARG A 27 -5.29 -39.17 11.20
CA ARG A 27 -5.60 -40.58 10.95
C ARG A 27 -5.02 -40.98 9.60
N GLY A 28 -4.32 -42.10 9.58
CA GLY A 28 -3.61 -42.66 8.43
C GLY A 28 -4.47 -43.52 7.53
N GLY A 29 -3.83 -44.06 6.49
CA GLY A 29 -4.38 -45.04 5.57
C GLY A 29 -3.50 -45.19 4.34
N ALA A 30 -2.69 -46.24 4.32
CA ALA A 30 -1.90 -46.67 3.17
C ALA A 30 -2.77 -47.36 2.12
N ALA A 31 -2.42 -47.24 0.83
CA ALA A 31 -2.58 -48.30 -0.17
C ALA A 31 -1.80 -47.96 -1.46
N THR A 32 -1.41 -49.03 -2.13
CA THR A 32 -0.30 -49.19 -3.08
C THR A 32 -0.77 -49.12 -4.55
N ILE A 33 0.22 -49.03 -5.46
CA ILE A 33 0.30 -49.50 -6.87
C ILE A 33 -0.50 -48.82 -8.00
N GLY A 34 0.27 -48.27 -8.95
CA GLY A 34 0.08 -48.60 -10.38
C GLY A 34 0.23 -47.43 -11.36
N ARG A 35 1.40 -47.26 -12.00
CA ARG A 35 1.45 -46.81 -13.41
C ARG A 35 2.80 -47.06 -14.10
N MET A 36 2.80 -47.99 -15.05
CA MET A 36 3.76 -48.05 -16.15
C MET A 36 3.43 -46.96 -17.19
N GLY A 37 4.47 -46.41 -17.81
CA GLY A 37 4.44 -45.15 -18.54
C GLY A 37 3.80 -45.17 -19.92
N ASN A 38 3.72 -43.97 -20.50
CA ASN A 38 3.90 -43.75 -21.94
C ASN A 38 4.41 -42.32 -22.16
N ALA A 39 5.36 -42.21 -23.09
CA ALA A 39 6.04 -41.00 -23.52
C ALA A 39 5.13 -40.08 -24.34
N GLY A 40 5.44 -38.79 -24.32
CA GLY A 40 4.84 -37.78 -25.19
C GLY A 40 5.43 -36.42 -24.91
N ALA A 41 6.38 -36.00 -25.75
CA ALA A 41 7.13 -34.76 -25.64
C ALA A 41 6.24 -33.52 -25.70
N ALA A 42 6.43 -32.62 -24.76
CA ALA A 42 6.43 -31.18 -24.98
C ALA A 42 7.37 -30.57 -23.95
N ALA A 43 8.46 -29.96 -24.40
CA ALA A 43 9.40 -29.26 -23.55
C ALA A 43 8.65 -28.12 -22.83
N GLY A 44 8.20 -28.39 -21.61
CA GLY A 44 7.76 -27.37 -20.68
C GLY A 44 8.93 -26.45 -20.42
N ARG A 45 8.90 -25.23 -20.98
CA ARG A 45 9.68 -24.13 -20.42
C ARG A 45 9.42 -24.13 -18.91
N PRO A 46 10.45 -24.06 -18.06
CA PRO A 46 10.23 -24.07 -16.62
C PRO A 46 9.39 -22.86 -16.26
N ALA A 47 8.13 -23.11 -15.91
CA ALA A 47 7.21 -22.15 -15.34
C ALA A 47 7.62 -21.84 -13.89
N ASP A 48 8.85 -21.35 -13.66
CA ASP A 48 9.21 -20.81 -12.34
C ASP A 48 10.46 -19.91 -12.30
N SER A 49 10.86 -19.29 -13.42
CA SER A 49 11.78 -18.15 -13.30
C SER A 49 10.97 -16.93 -12.87
N ARG A 50 10.64 -16.82 -11.58
CA ARG A 50 10.09 -15.58 -11.01
C ARG A 50 10.97 -14.42 -11.45
N ASP A 51 10.40 -13.37 -12.03
CA ASP A 51 11.14 -12.17 -12.42
C ASP A 51 11.98 -11.67 -11.23
N ARG A 52 13.21 -11.25 -11.49
CA ARG A 52 14.14 -10.74 -10.48
C ARG A 52 14.67 -9.37 -10.86
N ASP A 53 14.97 -8.54 -9.86
CA ASP A 53 15.70 -7.28 -10.08
C ASP A 53 17.20 -7.53 -10.32
N VAL A 54 17.96 -6.45 -10.60
CA VAL A 54 19.41 -6.50 -10.81
C VAL A 54 20.19 -7.04 -9.59
N ALA A 55 19.56 -7.05 -8.41
CA ALA A 55 20.10 -7.62 -7.17
C ALA A 55 19.60 -9.05 -6.90
N GLY A 56 18.90 -9.67 -7.86
CA GLY A 56 18.40 -11.04 -7.75
C GLY A 56 17.17 -11.22 -6.85
N ARG A 57 16.53 -10.15 -6.39
CA ARG A 57 15.30 -10.22 -5.58
C ARG A 57 14.09 -10.43 -6.47
N ALA A 58 13.20 -11.34 -6.05
CA ALA A 58 11.95 -11.58 -6.77
C ALA A 58 11.16 -10.27 -6.92
N ARG A 59 11.06 -9.77 -8.15
CA ARG A 59 10.41 -8.52 -8.50
C ARG A 59 9.72 -8.70 -9.84
N SER A 60 8.40 -8.89 -9.79
CA SER A 60 7.59 -8.98 -11.01
C SER A 60 7.80 -7.75 -11.89
N ALA A 61 8.18 -7.99 -13.14
CA ALA A 61 8.38 -7.00 -14.19
C ALA A 61 7.07 -6.68 -14.92
N ARG A 62 5.94 -7.29 -14.50
CA ARG A 62 4.63 -7.03 -15.11
C ARG A 62 4.25 -5.55 -14.94
N PRO A 63 3.72 -4.92 -16.01
CA PRO A 63 3.12 -3.59 -15.91
C PRO A 63 1.96 -3.60 -14.92
N ARG A 64 1.62 -2.44 -14.35
CA ARG A 64 0.53 -2.28 -13.38
C ARG A 64 -0.40 -1.15 -13.77
N ASP A 65 -1.67 -1.24 -13.40
CA ASP A 65 -2.61 -0.12 -13.51
C ASP A 65 -2.35 0.95 -12.42
N GLY A 66 -3.11 2.06 -12.46
CA GLY A 66 -3.01 3.14 -11.47
C GLY A 66 -3.34 2.72 -10.03
N LEU A 67 -4.07 1.60 -9.87
CA LEU A 67 -4.36 1.00 -8.58
C LEU A 67 -3.27 0.02 -8.15
N GLY A 68 -2.31 -0.36 -8.99
CA GLY A 68 -1.22 -1.30 -8.72
C GLY A 68 -1.52 -2.77 -9.06
N ARG A 69 -2.64 -3.08 -9.73
CA ARG A 69 -2.96 -4.45 -10.16
C ARG A 69 -2.07 -4.86 -11.32
N PRO A 70 -1.52 -6.09 -11.35
CA PRO A 70 -0.73 -6.57 -12.48
C PRO A 70 -1.55 -6.61 -13.77
N LEU A 71 -0.97 -6.12 -14.85
CA LEU A 71 -1.49 -6.20 -16.21
C LEU A 71 -0.79 -7.33 -16.99
N PRO A 72 -1.35 -7.75 -18.15
CA PRO A 72 -0.65 -8.62 -19.09
C PRO A 72 0.68 -7.99 -19.56
N TYR A 73 1.67 -8.82 -19.89
CA TYR A 73 2.90 -8.32 -20.51
C TYR A 73 2.58 -7.61 -21.84
N GLY A 74 3.27 -6.50 -22.11
CA GLY A 74 3.05 -5.69 -23.31
C GLY A 74 1.88 -4.69 -23.22
N ALA A 75 1.09 -4.72 -22.14
CA ALA A 75 0.13 -3.66 -21.86
C ALA A 75 0.84 -2.40 -21.33
N ASP A 76 0.33 -1.23 -21.68
CA ASP A 76 0.78 0.04 -21.11
C ASP A 76 0.37 0.11 -19.64
N GLY A 77 1.36 0.05 -18.76
CA GLY A 77 1.19 0.24 -17.32
C GLY A 77 1.60 1.63 -16.88
N VAL A 78 1.22 1.98 -15.66
CA VAL A 78 1.79 3.14 -14.97
C VAL A 78 3.22 2.79 -14.56
N ALA A 79 4.16 3.68 -14.88
CA ALA A 79 5.54 3.58 -14.43
C ALA A 79 5.56 3.52 -12.90
N ARG A 80 6.29 2.55 -12.34
CA ARG A 80 6.44 2.45 -10.89
C ARG A 80 7.14 3.69 -10.37
N GLN A 81 6.65 4.24 -9.27
CA GLN A 81 7.34 5.32 -8.59
C GLN A 81 8.71 4.83 -8.07
N PRO A 82 9.74 5.69 -8.09
CA PRO A 82 10.99 5.38 -7.40
C PRO A 82 10.71 5.20 -5.91
N GLU A 83 11.18 4.09 -5.34
CA GLU A 83 11.03 3.75 -3.92
C GLU A 83 12.11 4.46 -3.08
N GLY A 84 11.76 4.94 -1.88
CA GLY A 84 12.73 5.52 -0.93
C GLY A 84 13.18 6.93 -1.27
N VAL A 85 12.37 7.69 -1.98
CA VAL A 85 12.69 9.09 -2.33
C VAL A 85 12.33 9.98 -1.15
N VAL A 86 13.35 10.58 -0.55
CA VAL A 86 13.18 11.56 0.53
C VAL A 86 12.70 12.88 -0.07
N ARG A 87 11.54 13.36 0.41
CA ARG A 87 10.92 14.64 0.04
C ARG A 87 10.73 15.50 1.28
N SER A 88 10.70 16.82 1.12
CA SER A 88 10.17 17.68 2.18
C SER A 88 8.68 17.39 2.42
N PRO A 89 8.12 17.76 3.59
CA PRO A 89 6.68 17.61 3.84
C PRO A 89 5.78 18.29 2.79
N LEU A 90 6.12 19.51 2.35
CA LEU A 90 5.33 20.22 1.33
C LEU A 90 5.39 19.51 -0.03
N GLU A 91 6.56 19.04 -0.45
CA GLU A 91 6.70 18.26 -1.68
C GLU A 91 5.97 16.92 -1.60
N THR A 92 5.98 16.27 -0.44
CA THR A 92 5.24 15.02 -0.18
C THR A 92 3.74 15.25 -0.39
N VAL A 93 3.19 16.32 0.19
CA VAL A 93 1.76 16.66 0.05
C VAL A 93 1.41 17.01 -1.40
N ALA A 94 2.22 17.83 -2.06
CA ALA A 94 1.98 18.22 -3.46
C ALA A 94 2.01 17.02 -4.42
N GLU A 95 3.02 16.15 -4.29
CA GLU A 95 3.14 14.93 -5.10
C GLU A 95 1.97 13.98 -4.84
N ALA A 96 1.61 13.75 -3.57
CA ALA A 96 0.48 12.91 -3.23
C ALA A 96 -0.85 13.47 -3.77
N GLN A 97 -1.06 14.79 -3.72
CA GLN A 97 -2.24 15.43 -4.31
C GLN A 97 -2.32 15.18 -5.81
N ALA A 98 -1.22 15.40 -6.55
CA ALA A 98 -1.19 15.19 -7.99
C ALA A 98 -1.51 13.74 -8.38
N LEU A 99 -1.02 12.77 -7.58
CA LEU A 99 -1.31 11.36 -7.76
C LEU A 99 -2.78 11.02 -7.45
N LEU A 100 -3.34 11.60 -6.40
CA LEU A 100 -4.75 11.44 -6.05
C LEU A 100 -5.67 12.02 -7.13
N ASP A 101 -5.38 13.24 -7.61
CA ASP A 101 -6.10 13.89 -8.71
C ASP A 101 -6.04 13.05 -10.00
N ALA A 102 -4.95 12.31 -10.21
CA ALA A 102 -4.79 11.39 -11.35
C ALA A 102 -5.41 10.00 -11.12
N GLY A 103 -6.16 9.78 -10.04
CA GLY A 103 -6.77 8.48 -9.73
C GLY A 103 -5.76 7.38 -9.37
N LYS A 104 -4.60 7.75 -8.82
CA LYS A 104 -3.49 6.83 -8.46
C LYS A 104 -3.26 6.76 -6.95
N PRO A 105 -4.25 6.35 -6.14
CA PRO A 105 -4.15 6.32 -4.69
C PRO A 105 -3.09 5.33 -4.15
N PHE A 106 -2.77 4.27 -4.91
CA PHE A 106 -1.69 3.35 -4.51
C PHE A 106 -0.32 4.02 -4.57
N HIS A 107 -0.08 4.86 -5.58
CA HIS A 107 1.16 5.60 -5.70
C HIS A 107 1.24 6.72 -4.65
N ALA A 108 0.12 7.39 -4.36
CA ALA A 108 0.06 8.36 -3.25
C ALA A 108 0.36 7.69 -1.89
N HIS A 109 -0.09 6.45 -1.68
CA HIS A 109 0.28 5.65 -0.51
C HIS A 109 1.80 5.46 -0.40
N GLU A 110 2.49 5.12 -1.50
CA GLU A 110 3.95 4.95 -1.50
C GLU A 110 4.67 6.26 -1.11
N VAL A 111 4.20 7.40 -1.61
CA VAL A 111 4.74 8.73 -1.24
C VAL A 111 4.61 9.03 0.25
N PHE A 112 3.44 8.76 0.84
CA PHE A 112 3.26 8.94 2.29
C PHE A 112 4.02 7.89 3.11
N GLU A 113 4.20 6.68 2.59
CA GLU A 113 4.97 5.63 3.26
C GLU A 113 6.45 5.98 3.33
N ASP A 114 7.01 6.55 2.26
CA ASP A 114 8.38 7.09 2.25
C ASP A 114 8.53 8.17 3.32
N ALA A 115 7.61 9.14 3.37
CA ALA A 115 7.61 10.19 4.41
C ALA A 115 7.47 9.61 5.83
N TRP A 116 6.68 8.55 6.03
CA TRP A 116 6.59 7.86 7.32
C TRP A 116 7.91 7.21 7.73
N LYS A 117 8.63 6.60 6.78
CA LYS A 117 9.89 5.89 7.03
C LYS A 117 11.07 6.84 7.24
N SER A 118 11.14 7.95 6.51
CA SER A 118 12.27 8.89 6.53
C SER A 118 12.02 10.15 7.37
N GLY A 119 10.76 10.48 7.68
CA GLY A 119 10.39 11.69 8.40
C GLY A 119 10.68 11.66 9.90
N PRO A 120 10.51 12.80 10.59
CA PRO A 120 10.74 12.92 12.01
C PRO A 120 9.75 12.04 12.81
N GLU A 121 10.21 11.55 13.96
CA GLU A 121 9.42 10.64 14.80
C GLU A 121 8.09 11.25 15.25
N SER A 122 8.09 12.55 15.54
CA SER A 122 6.90 13.33 15.93
C SER A 122 5.80 13.38 14.87
N GLU A 123 6.09 13.02 13.62
CA GLU A 123 5.15 13.04 12.50
C GLU A 123 4.80 11.66 11.96
N ARG A 124 5.38 10.60 12.52
CA ARG A 124 5.12 9.23 12.06
C ARG A 124 3.63 8.89 12.07
N THR A 125 2.90 9.33 13.10
CA THR A 125 1.45 9.10 13.20
C THR A 125 0.69 9.77 12.07
N LEU A 126 1.04 11.01 11.70
CA LEU A 126 0.47 11.73 10.57
C LEU A 126 0.71 11.00 9.25
N TRP A 127 1.98 10.76 8.92
CA TRP A 127 2.36 10.15 7.63
C TRP A 127 1.79 8.73 7.48
N ARG A 128 1.78 7.95 8.57
CA ARG A 128 1.13 6.62 8.59
C ARG A 128 -0.38 6.73 8.39
N GLY A 129 -1.03 7.73 8.99
CA GLY A 129 -2.47 7.98 8.81
C GLY A 129 -2.82 8.28 7.36
N LEU A 130 -2.09 9.22 6.73
CA LEU A 130 -2.25 9.58 5.32
C LEU A 130 -1.98 8.40 4.38
N ALA A 131 -0.94 7.61 4.65
CA ALA A 131 -0.67 6.38 3.90
C ALA A 131 -1.82 5.36 4.01
N GLN A 132 -2.47 5.26 5.19
CA GLN A 132 -3.64 4.41 5.40
C GLN A 132 -4.89 4.90 4.66
N LEU A 133 -5.10 6.22 4.59
CA LEU A 133 -6.19 6.80 3.81
C LEU A 133 -6.06 6.46 2.32
N ALA A 134 -4.88 6.69 1.75
CA ALA A 134 -4.61 6.44 0.34
C ALA A 134 -4.75 4.95 -0.03
N VAL A 135 -4.19 4.04 0.78
CA VAL A 135 -4.36 2.60 0.53
C VAL A 135 -5.79 2.12 0.83
N GLY A 136 -6.49 2.75 1.78
CA GLY A 136 -7.91 2.50 2.03
C GLY A 136 -8.78 2.80 0.81
N LEU A 137 -8.56 3.96 0.18
CA LEU A 137 -9.18 4.31 -1.10
C LEU A 137 -8.82 3.31 -2.21
N THR A 138 -7.56 2.89 -2.28
CA THR A 138 -7.13 1.85 -3.23
C THR A 138 -7.92 0.54 -3.04
N HIS A 139 -8.10 0.09 -1.79
CA HIS A 139 -8.86 -1.12 -1.51
C HIS A 139 -10.35 -0.98 -1.86
N ALA A 140 -10.96 0.16 -1.53
CA ALA A 140 -12.34 0.46 -1.89
C ALA A 140 -12.53 0.46 -3.42
N ALA A 141 -11.65 1.13 -4.17
CA ALA A 141 -11.67 1.14 -5.63
C ALA A 141 -11.41 -0.23 -6.25
N ARG A 142 -10.74 -1.12 -5.51
CA ARG A 142 -10.52 -2.50 -5.94
C ARG A 142 -11.69 -3.44 -5.61
N GLY A 143 -12.76 -2.95 -4.98
CA GLY A 143 -13.91 -3.75 -4.54
C GLY A 143 -13.68 -4.50 -3.22
N ASN A 144 -12.57 -4.25 -2.52
CA ASN A 144 -12.37 -4.78 -1.17
C ASN A 144 -12.97 -3.80 -0.16
N SER A 145 -14.30 -3.82 -0.05
CA SER A 145 -15.04 -2.87 0.77
C SER A 145 -14.65 -2.94 2.25
N VAL A 146 -14.63 -4.16 2.83
CA VAL A 146 -14.31 -4.37 4.25
C VAL A 146 -12.88 -3.89 4.57
N GLY A 147 -11.90 -4.23 3.74
CA GLY A 147 -10.52 -3.79 3.91
C GLY A 147 -10.37 -2.29 3.72
N GLY A 148 -11.02 -1.73 2.71
CA GLY A 148 -10.99 -0.29 2.39
C GLY A 148 -11.57 0.55 3.52
N ALA A 149 -12.79 0.25 3.96
CA ALA A 149 -13.45 0.97 5.04
C ALA A 149 -12.68 0.88 6.37
N ARG A 150 -12.10 -0.29 6.68
CA ARG A 150 -11.25 -0.45 7.88
C ARG A 150 -10.02 0.45 7.84
N LEU A 151 -9.33 0.52 6.71
CA LEU A 151 -8.12 1.33 6.55
C LEU A 151 -8.43 2.84 6.56
N LEU A 152 -9.51 3.25 5.90
CA LEU A 152 -9.99 4.64 5.92
C LEU A 152 -10.29 5.11 7.35
N ARG A 153 -11.04 4.33 8.14
CA ARG A 153 -11.32 4.69 9.55
C ARG A 153 -10.06 4.74 10.41
N ARG A 154 -9.14 3.81 10.21
CA ARG A 154 -7.88 3.79 10.96
C ARG A 154 -7.01 4.99 10.62
N GLY A 155 -6.92 5.35 9.34
CA GLY A 155 -6.19 6.53 8.88
C GLY A 155 -6.79 7.81 9.44
N ALA A 156 -8.13 7.94 9.44
CA ALA A 156 -8.84 9.07 10.04
C ALA A 156 -8.49 9.22 11.54
N GLY A 157 -8.58 8.14 12.31
CA GLY A 157 -8.22 8.17 13.73
C GLY A 157 -6.75 8.54 13.98
N ALA A 158 -5.83 8.11 13.11
CA ALA A 158 -4.41 8.46 13.24
C ALA A 158 -4.13 9.94 12.96
N ILE A 159 -4.77 10.54 11.95
CA ILE A 159 -4.57 11.97 11.67
C ILE A 159 -5.24 12.85 12.74
N GLU A 160 -6.39 12.44 13.28
CA GLU A 160 -7.04 13.10 14.42
C GLU A 160 -6.18 13.00 15.69
N GLU A 161 -5.63 11.82 15.99
CA GLU A 161 -4.71 11.59 17.11
C GLU A 161 -3.48 12.51 17.01
N TRP A 162 -2.89 12.60 15.81
CA TRP A 162 -1.73 13.46 15.60
C TRP A 162 -2.07 14.94 15.78
N ALA A 163 -3.23 15.38 15.27
CA ALA A 163 -3.68 16.77 15.36
C ALA A 163 -4.09 17.18 16.78
N ALA A 164 -4.47 16.24 17.64
CA ALA A 164 -4.93 16.50 19.00
C ALA A 164 -3.91 17.34 19.80
N GLY A 165 -4.36 18.48 20.32
CA GLY A 165 -3.52 19.37 21.14
C GLY A 165 -2.50 20.21 20.37
N ARG A 166 -2.52 20.19 19.04
CA ARG A 166 -1.71 21.09 18.21
C ARG A 166 -2.47 22.38 17.90
N SER A 167 -1.77 23.52 17.90
CA SER A 167 -2.34 24.83 17.54
C SER A 167 -2.28 25.14 16.04
N ASP A 168 -1.47 24.39 15.29
CA ASP A 168 -1.41 24.52 13.83
C ASP A 168 -2.68 23.92 13.22
N THR A 169 -3.45 24.76 12.56
CA THR A 169 -4.73 24.39 11.97
C THR A 169 -4.59 23.81 10.56
N ARG A 170 -3.43 24.01 9.90
CA ARG A 170 -3.19 23.55 8.52
C ARG A 170 -1.74 23.11 8.29
N PRO A 171 -1.32 21.99 8.92
CA PRO A 171 0.03 21.46 8.77
C PRO A 171 0.34 21.18 7.30
N TYR A 172 1.41 21.80 6.80
CA TYR A 172 1.83 21.67 5.41
C TYR A 172 0.75 22.04 4.38
N GLY A 173 -0.19 22.92 4.78
CA GLY A 173 -1.33 23.33 3.96
C GLY A 173 -2.51 22.35 3.97
N MET A 174 -2.45 21.26 4.75
CA MET A 174 -3.50 20.24 4.76
C MET A 174 -4.68 20.56 5.67
N GLU A 175 -5.91 20.24 5.24
CA GLU A 175 -7.13 20.35 6.03
C GLU A 175 -7.47 19.01 6.71
N LEU A 176 -6.75 18.65 7.79
CA LEU A 176 -6.83 17.31 8.41
C LEU A 176 -8.24 16.93 8.88
N ASP A 177 -9.01 17.86 9.44
CA ASP A 177 -10.39 17.58 9.88
C ASP A 177 -11.30 17.19 8.71
N ARG A 178 -11.12 17.86 7.56
CA ARG A 178 -11.86 17.52 6.33
C ARG A 178 -11.46 16.16 5.80
N LEU A 179 -10.17 15.83 5.85
CA LEU A 179 -9.67 14.50 5.45
C LEU A 179 -10.23 13.40 6.35
N ALA A 180 -10.29 13.63 7.67
CA ALA A 180 -10.85 12.67 8.60
C ALA A 180 -12.36 12.46 8.37
N GLY A 181 -13.11 13.55 8.16
CA GLY A 181 -14.52 13.53 7.80
C GLY A 181 -14.78 12.75 6.51
N TRP A 182 -14.07 13.12 5.43
CA TRP A 182 -14.14 12.43 4.14
C TRP A 182 -13.88 10.92 4.28
N ALA A 183 -12.83 10.54 5.01
CA ALA A 183 -12.47 9.14 5.17
C ALA A 183 -13.56 8.33 5.90
N ARG A 184 -14.17 8.92 6.93
CA ARG A 184 -15.27 8.29 7.68
C ARG A 184 -16.53 8.17 6.83
N GLU A 185 -16.87 9.20 6.06
CA GLU A 185 -18.01 9.19 5.13
C GLU A 185 -17.85 8.13 4.05
N LEU A 186 -16.69 8.09 3.39
CA LEU A 186 -16.38 7.10 2.36
C LEU A 186 -16.41 5.69 2.93
N ALA A 187 -15.80 5.47 4.10
CA ALA A 187 -15.86 4.17 4.77
C ALA A 187 -17.31 3.72 5.06
N GLY A 188 -18.17 4.66 5.46
CA GLY A 188 -19.60 4.41 5.65
C GLY A 188 -20.34 4.03 4.36
N ARG A 189 -20.05 4.71 3.24
CA ARG A 189 -20.63 4.37 1.93
C ARG A 189 -20.18 3.00 1.45
N VAL A 190 -18.87 2.73 1.55
CA VAL A 190 -18.24 1.49 1.08
C VAL A 190 -18.76 0.27 1.86
N ASP A 191 -18.93 0.38 3.17
CA ASP A 191 -19.46 -0.72 4.01
C ASP A 191 -20.92 -1.05 3.72
N ARG A 192 -21.70 -0.09 3.22
CA ARG A 192 -23.11 -0.33 2.82
C ARG A 192 -23.22 -1.08 1.47
N GLY A 193 -22.11 -1.47 0.86
CA GLY A 193 -22.11 -2.31 -0.33
C GLY A 193 -22.28 -1.55 -1.64
N ALA A 194 -21.81 -0.31 -1.73
CA ALA A 194 -21.88 0.52 -2.94
C ALA A 194 -21.09 0.00 -4.16
N GLY A 195 -20.46 -1.18 -4.07
CA GLY A 195 -19.53 -1.70 -5.08
C GLY A 195 -18.16 -0.99 -5.04
N PRO A 196 -17.26 -1.30 -5.99
CA PRO A 196 -16.01 -0.58 -6.14
C PRO A 196 -16.26 0.89 -6.44
N VAL A 197 -15.54 1.78 -5.75
CA VAL A 197 -15.64 3.22 -5.99
C VAL A 197 -14.69 3.69 -7.09
N ASP A 198 -15.00 4.81 -7.73
CA ASP A 198 -14.06 5.47 -8.62
C ASP A 198 -13.02 6.26 -7.80
N ALA A 199 -11.75 5.88 -7.90
CA ALA A 199 -10.69 6.49 -7.11
C ALA A 199 -10.41 7.95 -7.45
N GLY A 200 -10.60 8.37 -8.71
CA GLY A 200 -10.38 9.76 -9.13
C GLY A 200 -11.51 10.67 -8.69
N VAL A 201 -12.75 10.17 -8.73
CA VAL A 201 -13.93 10.92 -8.25
C VAL A 201 -13.95 11.03 -6.72
N GLU A 202 -13.55 9.98 -6.02
CA GLU A 202 -13.54 9.94 -4.55
C GLU A 202 -12.28 10.54 -3.92
N ALA A 203 -11.25 10.85 -4.71
CA ALA A 203 -9.99 11.39 -4.21
C ALA A 203 -10.22 12.69 -3.42
N PRO A 204 -9.66 12.83 -2.20
CA PRO A 204 -9.81 14.04 -1.43
C PRO A 204 -8.87 15.14 -1.94
N ARG A 205 -9.24 16.39 -1.65
CA ARG A 205 -8.29 17.50 -1.63
C ARG A 205 -7.60 17.51 -0.27
N LEU A 206 -6.28 17.37 -0.28
CA LEU A 206 -5.43 17.41 0.90
C LEU A 206 -5.42 18.80 1.52
N GLY A 207 -5.39 19.84 0.69
CA GLY A 207 -5.46 21.25 1.05
C GLY A 207 -6.29 22.07 0.06
N SER A 208 -6.43 23.36 0.33
CA SER A 208 -7.14 24.33 -0.53
C SER A 208 -6.43 24.59 -1.85
#